data_AF-A0A3D4FF88-F1
#
_entry.id   AF-A0A3D4FF88-F1
#
_cell.length_a   1.000
_cell.length_b   1.000
_cell.length_c   1.000
_cell.angle_alpha   90.00
_cell.angle_beta   90.00
_cell.angle_gamma   90.00
#
_symmetry.space_group_name_H-M   'P 1'
#
loop_
_entity.id
_entity.type
_entity.pdbx_description
1 polymer ?
#
loop_
_entity_poly.entity_id
_entity_poly.type
_entity_poly.pdbx_seq_one_letter_code
_entity_poly.pdbx_strand_id
1 'polypeptide(L)'
;MNKNPIILYDDDKSYLENYMNEKGINSGYIIGDLNLNYDIFSAFKKVDNKRTGDILKSFYGDIDVEALHLTTSSNFADALSSAPIAAMKKSPVIPLGQYAEKETINFVKNKGYFDVIVVGGTVSKDAVQAVVNRTYIPPEFTEENSKIKPLPDKYEMVYLEQLEKELFNLC
;
A
#
# COMPACT_ATOMS: atom_id res chain seq x y z
N MET A 1 16.22 7.54 -0.21
CA MET A 1 15.25 6.57 0.34
C MET A 1 15.18 6.82 1.85
N ASN A 2 14.02 7.15 2.39
CA ASN A 2 13.89 7.37 3.84
C ASN A 2 14.09 6.04 4.58
N LYS A 3 15.01 6.00 5.54
CA LYS A 3 15.33 4.82 6.34
C LYS A 3 14.75 4.96 7.75
N ASN A 4 13.44 5.20 7.81
CA ASN A 4 12.75 5.38 9.08
C ASN A 4 12.36 4.01 9.64
N PRO A 5 12.63 3.72 10.94
CA PRO A 5 12.21 2.46 11.53
C PRO A 5 10.69 2.38 11.69
N ILE A 6 10.14 1.18 11.59
CA ILE A 6 8.80 0.86 12.07
C ILE A 6 8.96 0.41 13.53
N ILE A 7 8.31 1.13 14.44
CA ILE A 7 8.32 0.82 15.86
C ILE A 7 6.94 0.32 16.24
N LEU A 8 6.87 -0.91 16.75
CA LEU A 8 5.67 -1.44 17.37
C LEU A 8 5.70 -1.07 18.85
N TYR A 9 4.55 -0.70 19.39
CA TYR A 9 4.38 -0.41 20.80
C TYR A 9 3.18 -1.18 21.33
N ASP A 10 3.21 -1.48 22.62
CA ASP A 10 2.07 -1.99 23.37
C ASP A 10 1.58 -0.91 24.36
N ASP A 11 0.64 -1.26 25.22
CA ASP A 11 0.10 -0.30 26.18
C ASP A 11 1.14 0.15 27.25
N ASP A 12 2.29 -0.52 27.36
CA ASP A 12 3.41 -0.12 28.23
C ASP A 12 4.37 0.84 27.52
N LYS A 13 4.19 2.12 27.84
CA LYS A 13 4.94 3.22 27.24
C LYS A 13 6.37 3.34 27.73
N SER A 14 6.71 2.73 28.86
CA SER A 14 7.97 2.98 29.56
C SER A 14 9.18 2.57 28.69
N TYR A 15 9.03 1.46 27.97
CA TYR A 15 10.05 1.00 27.03
C TYR A 15 10.17 1.93 25.82
N LEU A 16 9.04 2.32 25.25
CA LEU A 16 9.00 3.17 24.06
C LEU A 16 9.61 4.55 24.32
N GLU A 17 9.27 5.17 25.45
CA GLU A 17 9.83 6.47 25.83
C GLU A 17 11.34 6.42 25.98
N ASN A 18 11.86 5.41 26.69
CA ASN A 18 13.31 5.21 26.83
C ASN A 18 13.98 5.01 25.48
N TYR A 19 13.43 4.14 24.63
CA TYR A 19 13.97 3.86 23.30
C TYR A 19 14.00 5.10 22.42
N MET A 20 12.89 5.85 22.35
CA MET A 20 12.78 7.05 21.53
C MET A 20 13.73 8.14 22.01
N ASN A 21 13.86 8.34 23.33
CA ASN A 21 14.81 9.29 23.89
C ASN A 21 16.27 8.88 23.60
N GLU A 22 16.63 7.61 23.79
CA GLU A 22 17.97 7.10 23.50
C GLU A 22 18.36 7.25 22.03
N LYS A 23 17.41 7.00 21.11
CA LYS A 23 17.61 7.10 19.66
C LYS A 23 17.38 8.51 19.10
N GLY A 24 16.97 9.48 19.93
CA GLY A 24 16.69 10.85 19.50
C GLY A 24 15.49 10.98 18.56
N ILE A 25 14.50 10.10 18.70
CA ILE A 25 13.28 10.08 17.87
C ILE A 25 12.25 11.02 18.50
N ASN A 26 12.06 12.19 17.88
CA ASN A 26 11.19 13.25 18.40
C ASN A 26 9.99 13.57 17.48
N SER A 27 9.90 12.92 16.33
CA SER A 27 8.82 13.12 15.35
C SER A 27 8.64 11.87 14.51
N GLY A 28 7.46 11.72 13.95
CA GLY A 28 7.12 10.56 13.13
C GLY A 28 5.64 10.51 12.80
N TYR A 29 5.21 9.31 12.42
CA TYR A 29 3.81 9.01 12.10
C TYR A 29 3.29 7.94 13.05
N ILE A 30 2.08 8.12 13.55
CA ILE A 30 1.30 7.09 14.23
C ILE A 30 0.26 6.61 13.24
N ILE A 31 0.30 5.32 12.91
CA ILE A 31 -0.58 4.72 11.93
C ILE A 31 -1.61 3.84 12.67
N GLY A 32 -2.89 4.16 12.50
CA GLY A 32 -4.01 3.40 13.05
C GLY A 32 -4.65 4.03 14.28
N ASP A 33 -3.99 3.99 15.44
CA ASP A 33 -4.60 4.51 16.68
C ASP A 33 -4.65 6.04 16.71
N LEU A 34 -5.79 6.58 16.29
CA LEU A 34 -6.05 8.02 16.31
C LEU A 34 -6.32 8.57 17.71
N ASN A 35 -6.70 7.72 18.66
CA ASN A 35 -7.08 8.12 20.02
C ASN A 35 -5.87 8.18 20.97
N LEU A 36 -4.72 7.65 20.55
CA LEU A 36 -3.48 7.67 21.30
C LEU A 36 -3.08 9.10 21.69
N ASN A 37 -3.15 9.43 22.98
CA ASN A 37 -2.90 10.80 23.46
C ASN A 37 -1.83 10.80 24.54
N TYR A 38 -0.57 10.65 24.14
CA TYR A 38 0.60 10.71 25.02
C TYR A 38 1.48 11.89 24.66
N ASP A 39 2.09 12.52 25.65
CA ASP A 39 2.90 13.73 25.46
C ASP A 39 4.08 13.50 24.51
N ILE A 40 4.68 12.30 24.54
CA ILE A 40 5.75 11.89 23.62
C ILE A 40 5.32 11.90 22.14
N PHE A 41 4.01 11.78 21.88
CA PHE A 41 3.43 11.78 20.55
C PHE A 41 2.86 13.13 20.12
N SER A 42 3.02 14.18 20.94
CA SER A 42 2.53 15.53 20.62
C SER A 42 3.05 16.07 19.28
N ALA A 43 4.28 15.71 18.89
CA ALA A 43 4.90 16.08 17.61
C ALA A 43 4.65 15.07 16.47
N PHE A 44 3.95 13.96 16.74
CA PHE A 44 3.71 12.90 15.78
C PHE A 44 2.43 13.17 14.97
N LYS A 45 2.51 12.93 13.66
CA LYS A 45 1.34 13.01 12.79
C LYS A 45 0.55 11.72 12.85
N LYS A 46 -0.74 11.80 13.13
CA LYS A 46 -1.63 10.63 13.14
C LYS A 46 -2.19 10.39 11.74
N VAL A 47 -2.21 9.13 11.31
CA VAL A 47 -2.72 8.69 10.03
C VAL A 47 -3.69 7.53 10.26
N ASP A 48 -4.92 7.68 9.77
CA ASP A 48 -5.92 6.62 9.82
C ASP A 48 -5.52 5.48 8.87
N ASN A 49 -5.66 4.24 9.32
CA ASN A 49 -5.42 3.04 8.52
C ASN A 49 -6.70 2.23 8.27
N LYS A 50 -7.88 2.75 8.62
CA LYS A 50 -9.17 2.10 8.39
C LYS A 50 -9.41 1.79 6.91
N ARG A 51 -8.86 2.60 6.00
CA ARG A 51 -8.88 2.37 4.56
C ARG A 51 -7.49 2.48 3.98
N THR A 52 -7.20 1.68 2.98
CA THR A 52 -5.90 1.71 2.30
C THR A 52 -5.69 3.05 1.60
N GLY A 53 -6.76 3.63 1.04
CA GLY A 53 -6.71 4.93 0.39
C GLY A 53 -6.27 6.10 1.29
N ASP A 54 -6.50 6.04 2.60
CA ASP A 54 -6.11 7.09 3.54
C ASP A 54 -4.59 7.10 3.77
N ILE A 55 -3.98 5.92 3.85
CA ILE A 55 -2.53 5.73 3.88
C ILE A 55 -1.92 6.21 2.56
N LEU A 56 -2.48 5.77 1.43
CA LEU A 56 -2.00 6.16 0.10
C LEU A 56 -2.02 7.68 -0.09
N LYS A 57 -3.11 8.34 0.30
CA LYS A 57 -3.22 9.80 0.25
C LYS A 57 -2.15 10.48 1.13
N SER A 58 -1.92 9.98 2.34
CA SER A 58 -1.00 10.61 3.31
C SER A 58 0.47 10.54 2.90
N PHE A 59 0.89 9.45 2.26
CA PHE A 59 2.31 9.21 1.94
C PHE A 59 2.65 9.34 0.47
N TYR A 60 1.67 9.13 -0.41
CA TYR A 60 1.86 9.13 -1.86
C TYR A 60 0.96 10.16 -2.56
N GLY A 61 0.13 10.94 -1.87
CA GLY A 61 -0.85 11.86 -2.48
C GLY A 61 -0.24 12.83 -3.50
N ASP A 62 0.93 13.40 -3.16
CA ASP A 62 1.60 14.43 -3.97
C ASP A 62 2.82 13.91 -4.74
N ILE A 63 3.01 12.59 -4.79
CA ILE A 63 4.18 11.95 -5.41
C ILE A 63 3.73 11.08 -6.58
N ASP A 64 4.43 11.14 -7.70
CA ASP A 64 4.26 10.18 -8.78
C ASP A 64 4.83 8.82 -8.37
N VAL A 65 4.05 7.77 -8.63
CA VAL A 65 4.40 6.39 -8.29
C VAL A 65 4.85 5.68 -9.56
N GLU A 66 5.96 4.93 -9.48
CA GLU A 66 6.50 4.20 -10.63
C GLU A 66 5.71 2.92 -10.90
N ALA A 67 5.30 2.22 -9.84
CA ALA A 67 4.48 1.02 -9.92
C ALA A 67 3.47 0.93 -8.75
N LEU A 68 2.48 0.06 -8.88
CA LEU A 68 1.59 -0.37 -7.80
C LEU A 68 1.79 -1.87 -7.55
N HIS A 69 2.18 -2.23 -6.33
CA HIS A 69 2.30 -3.63 -5.92
C HIS A 69 0.97 -4.08 -5.31
N LEU A 70 0.18 -4.83 -6.07
CA LEU A 70 -1.15 -5.29 -5.68
C LEU A 70 -1.05 -6.66 -5.03
N THR A 71 -1.53 -6.79 -3.79
CA THR A 71 -1.52 -8.05 -3.03
C THR A 71 -2.94 -8.39 -2.56
N THR A 72 -3.12 -9.57 -1.97
CA THR A 72 -4.37 -9.87 -1.26
C THR A 72 -4.41 -9.15 0.09
N SER A 73 -5.61 -8.80 0.57
CA SER A 73 -5.85 -8.35 1.94
C SER A 73 -6.28 -9.48 2.89
N SER A 74 -6.45 -10.71 2.39
CA SER A 74 -6.85 -11.88 3.21
C SER A 74 -5.70 -12.42 4.06
N ASN A 75 -4.46 -12.17 3.64
CA ASN A 75 -3.24 -12.40 4.39
C ASN A 75 -2.19 -11.37 3.95
N PHE A 76 -1.16 -11.15 4.75
CA PHE A 76 -0.19 -10.07 4.51
C PHE A 76 1.22 -10.57 4.13
N ALA A 77 1.41 -11.87 3.91
CA ALA A 77 2.72 -12.42 3.60
C ALA A 77 3.29 -11.86 2.28
N ASP A 78 2.45 -11.81 1.24
CA ASP A 78 2.81 -11.25 -0.07
C ASP A 78 3.08 -9.74 0.01
N ALA A 79 2.31 -9.02 0.84
CA ALA A 79 2.50 -7.59 1.05
C ALA A 79 3.85 -7.30 1.72
N LEU A 80 4.18 -8.06 2.76
CA LEU A 80 5.43 -7.92 3.51
C LEU A 80 6.65 -8.30 2.66
N SER A 81 6.57 -9.40 1.89
CA SER A 81 7.67 -9.84 1.03
C SER A 81 7.91 -8.89 -0.15
N SER A 82 6.87 -8.21 -0.63
CA SER A 82 6.98 -7.19 -1.68
C SER A 82 7.48 -5.83 -1.20
N ALA A 83 7.45 -5.55 0.10
CA ALA A 83 7.75 -4.22 0.64
C ALA A 83 9.16 -3.69 0.26
N PRO A 84 10.24 -4.50 0.27
CA PRO A 84 11.57 -4.02 -0.12
C PRO A 84 11.63 -3.54 -1.57
N ILE A 85 11.05 -4.30 -2.51
CA ILE A 85 11.04 -3.96 -3.94
C ILE A 85 10.19 -2.71 -4.18
N ALA A 86 9.02 -2.65 -3.56
CA ALA A 86 8.12 -1.50 -3.66
C ALA A 86 8.82 -0.22 -3.16
N ALA A 87 9.53 -0.32 -2.04
CA ALA A 87 10.29 0.79 -1.49
C ALA A 87 11.42 1.24 -2.45
N MET A 88 12.13 0.31 -3.10
CA MET A 88 13.19 0.63 -4.07
C MET A 88 12.66 1.44 -5.27
N LYS A 89 11.42 1.16 -5.69
CA LYS A 89 10.72 1.83 -6.80
C LYS A 89 9.83 3.01 -6.37
N LYS A 90 9.91 3.47 -5.12
CA LYS A 90 9.02 4.52 -4.55
C LYS A 90 7.53 4.23 -4.75
N SER A 91 7.19 2.96 -4.71
CA SER A 91 5.88 2.42 -5.06
C SER A 91 5.15 1.97 -3.80
N PRO A 92 3.82 2.17 -3.70
CA PRO A 92 3.03 1.61 -2.62
C PRO A 92 2.81 0.10 -2.82
N VAL A 93 2.63 -0.59 -1.69
CA VAL A 93 1.98 -1.91 -1.63
C VAL A 93 0.51 -1.68 -1.28
N ILE A 94 -0.40 -2.24 -2.08
CA ILE A 94 -1.85 -2.06 -1.96
C ILE A 94 -2.50 -3.43 -1.77
N PRO A 95 -2.88 -3.80 -0.54
CA PRO A 95 -3.72 -4.95 -0.29
C PRO A 95 -5.12 -4.72 -0.84
N LEU A 96 -5.62 -5.67 -1.62
CA LEU A 96 -6.96 -5.64 -2.20
C LEU A 96 -7.80 -6.79 -1.67
N GLY A 97 -9.06 -6.49 -1.32
CA GLY A 97 -10.07 -7.50 -1.07
C GLY A 97 -10.67 -8.04 -2.36
N GLN A 98 -11.89 -8.58 -2.28
CA GLN A 98 -12.64 -9.00 -3.47
C GLN A 98 -12.88 -7.83 -4.44
N TYR A 99 -13.10 -6.63 -3.90
CA TYR A 99 -13.30 -5.38 -4.64
C TYR A 99 -12.30 -4.33 -4.17
N ALA A 100 -11.90 -3.43 -5.07
CA ALA A 100 -11.07 -2.29 -4.71
C ALA A 100 -11.89 -1.22 -3.98
N GLU A 101 -11.34 -0.70 -2.87
CA GLU A 101 -11.96 0.39 -2.13
C GLU A 101 -12.10 1.65 -3.00
N LYS A 102 -13.17 2.41 -2.81
CA LYS A 102 -13.44 3.65 -3.55
C LYS A 102 -12.30 4.66 -3.38
N GLU A 103 -11.72 4.75 -2.19
CA GLU A 103 -10.63 5.65 -1.85
C GLU A 103 -9.33 5.25 -2.55
N THR A 104 -9.06 3.94 -2.66
CA THR A 104 -7.95 3.42 -3.47
C THR A 104 -8.12 3.78 -4.94
N ILE A 105 -9.35 3.65 -5.48
CA ILE A 105 -9.64 4.06 -6.86
C ILE A 105 -9.47 5.57 -7.04
N ASN A 106 -9.94 6.38 -6.10
CA ASN A 106 -9.77 7.83 -6.16
C ASN A 106 -8.30 8.25 -6.11
N PHE A 107 -7.48 7.54 -5.34
CA PHE A 107 -6.03 7.75 -5.33
C PHE A 107 -5.43 7.51 -6.72
N VAL A 108 -5.67 6.34 -7.34
CA VAL A 108 -5.05 5.99 -8.64
C VAL A 108 -5.58 6.80 -9.81
N LYS A 109 -6.83 7.29 -9.75
CA LYS A 109 -7.41 8.18 -10.77
C LYS A 109 -6.57 9.42 -11.01
N ASN A 110 -5.99 9.97 -9.94
CA ASN A 110 -5.26 11.24 -9.97
C ASN A 110 -3.75 11.06 -10.23
N LYS A 111 -3.29 9.84 -10.54
CA LYS A 111 -1.88 9.55 -10.80
C LYS A 111 -1.53 9.56 -12.28
N GLY A 112 -0.27 9.84 -12.58
CA GLY A 112 0.33 9.66 -13.91
C GLY A 112 0.37 8.18 -14.33
N TYR A 113 1.20 7.86 -15.31
CA TYR A 113 1.43 6.47 -15.70
C TYR A 113 2.17 5.72 -14.60
N PHE A 114 1.78 4.48 -14.37
CA PHE A 114 2.40 3.56 -13.42
C PHE A 114 2.29 2.13 -13.93
N ASP A 115 3.24 1.29 -13.58
CA ASP A 115 3.15 -0.15 -13.79
C ASP A 115 2.26 -0.81 -12.72
N VAL A 116 1.70 -1.98 -13.03
CA VAL A 116 0.96 -2.78 -12.05
C VAL A 116 1.66 -4.13 -11.90
N ILE A 117 2.10 -4.42 -10.68
CA ILE A 117 2.76 -5.66 -10.30
C ILE A 117 1.81 -6.40 -9.36
N VAL A 118 1.32 -7.56 -9.77
CA VAL A 118 0.47 -8.40 -8.92
C VAL A 118 1.35 -9.41 -8.20
N VAL A 119 1.28 -9.41 -6.89
CA VAL A 119 2.13 -10.22 -6.01
C VAL A 119 1.27 -11.29 -5.36
N GLY A 120 1.68 -12.55 -5.55
CA GLY A 120 0.96 -13.72 -5.06
C GLY A 120 -0.15 -14.20 -6.01
N GLY A 121 -0.85 -15.27 -5.61
CA GLY A 121 -1.80 -15.99 -6.47
C GLY A 121 -3.28 -15.75 -6.16
N THR A 122 -3.61 -15.01 -5.11
CA THR A 122 -4.99 -14.92 -4.58
C THR A 122 -5.61 -13.53 -4.69
N VAL A 123 -4.98 -12.61 -5.44
CA VAL A 123 -5.51 -11.26 -5.66
C VAL A 123 -6.74 -11.33 -6.58
N SER A 124 -7.82 -10.64 -6.21
CA SER A 124 -9.05 -10.60 -7.01
C SER A 124 -8.81 -9.94 -8.37
N LYS A 125 -9.17 -10.64 -9.45
CA LYS A 125 -9.08 -10.12 -10.82
C LYS A 125 -9.96 -8.87 -11.02
N ASP A 126 -11.15 -8.85 -10.41
CA ASP A 126 -12.06 -7.71 -10.51
C ASP A 126 -11.49 -6.47 -9.80
N ALA A 127 -10.85 -6.66 -8.64
CA ALA A 127 -10.18 -5.59 -7.93
C ALA A 127 -8.97 -5.05 -8.71
N VAL A 128 -8.15 -5.94 -9.30
CA VAL A 128 -7.04 -5.54 -10.18
C VAL A 128 -7.57 -4.75 -11.38
N GLN A 129 -8.64 -5.23 -12.02
CA GLN A 129 -9.26 -4.57 -13.16
C GLN A 129 -9.76 -3.17 -12.80
N ALA A 130 -10.39 -3.02 -11.62
CA ALA A 130 -10.85 -1.74 -11.11
C ALA A 130 -9.69 -0.73 -10.99
N VAL A 131 -8.55 -1.17 -10.45
CA VAL A 131 -7.34 -0.34 -10.30
C VAL A 131 -6.75 0.05 -11.66
N VAL A 132 -6.55 -0.93 -12.55
CA VAL A 132 -5.99 -0.70 -13.90
C VAL A 132 -6.88 0.24 -14.71
N ASN A 133 -8.20 0.01 -14.69
CA ASN A 133 -9.16 0.85 -15.40
C ASN A 133 -9.48 2.15 -14.65
N ARG A 134 -8.91 2.35 -13.45
CA ARG A 134 -9.18 3.48 -12.55
C ARG A 134 -10.68 3.72 -12.35
N THR A 135 -11.44 2.64 -12.29
CA THR A 135 -12.90 2.65 -12.27
C THR A 135 -13.38 1.90 -11.05
N TYR A 136 -14.29 2.51 -10.30
CA TYR A 136 -14.84 1.89 -9.11
C TYR A 136 -15.90 0.86 -9.53
N ILE A 137 -15.71 -0.38 -9.10
CA ILE A 137 -16.66 -1.48 -9.30
C ILE A 137 -17.35 -1.71 -7.95
N PRO A 138 -18.65 -1.44 -7.84
CA PRO A 138 -19.35 -1.60 -6.57
C PRO A 138 -19.46 -3.10 -6.19
N PRO A 139 -19.45 -3.45 -4.89
CA PRO A 139 -19.51 -4.85 -4.42
C PRO A 139 -20.82 -5.60 -4.72
N GLU A 140 -21.84 -4.89 -5.18
CA GLU A 140 -23.15 -5.40 -5.55
C GLU A 140 -23.17 -5.86 -7.02
N PHE A 141 -23.85 -6.99 -7.28
CA PHE A 141 -24.02 -7.48 -8.65
C PHE A 141 -24.93 -6.52 -9.44
N THR A 142 -24.42 -5.95 -10.52
CA THR A 142 -25.21 -5.16 -11.49
C THR A 142 -24.92 -5.64 -12.91
N GLU A 143 -25.91 -5.60 -13.80
CA GLU A 143 -25.76 -5.90 -15.25
C GLU A 143 -24.74 -4.98 -15.98
N GLU A 144 -24.25 -3.95 -15.29
CA GLU A 144 -23.25 -3.00 -15.76
C GLU A 144 -21.82 -3.52 -15.51
N ASN A 145 -21.60 -4.23 -14.39
CA ASN A 145 -20.32 -4.84 -14.05
C ASN A 145 -19.94 -5.99 -15.00
N SER A 146 -20.91 -6.63 -15.66
CA SER A 146 -20.68 -7.66 -16.68
C SER A 146 -20.22 -7.11 -18.04
N LYS A 147 -20.26 -5.78 -18.23
CA LYS A 147 -19.87 -5.08 -19.47
C LYS A 147 -18.48 -4.44 -19.39
N ILE A 148 -17.79 -4.58 -18.27
CA ILE A 148 -16.42 -4.06 -18.10
C ILE A 148 -15.52 -4.78 -19.09
N LYS A 149 -14.92 -4.01 -20.00
CA LYS A 149 -14.07 -4.55 -21.06
C LYS A 149 -12.90 -5.32 -20.43
N PRO A 150 -12.56 -6.50 -20.97
CA PRO A 150 -11.35 -7.21 -20.56
C PRO A 150 -10.13 -6.31 -20.78
N LEU A 151 -9.08 -6.59 -20.01
CA LEU A 151 -7.80 -5.88 -20.10
C LEU A 151 -7.36 -5.66 -21.57
N PRO A 152 -6.77 -4.49 -21.90
CA PRO A 152 -6.18 -4.28 -23.22
C PRO A 152 -5.11 -5.34 -23.50
N ASP A 153 -4.89 -5.71 -24.76
CA ASP A 153 -4.00 -6.83 -25.15
C ASP A 153 -2.53 -6.72 -24.70
N LYS A 154 -2.13 -5.60 -24.08
CA LYS A 154 -0.82 -5.40 -23.46
C LYS A 154 -0.94 -4.89 -22.02
N TYR A 155 -0.74 -5.80 -21.07
CA TYR A 155 -0.33 -5.55 -19.70
C TYR A 155 0.68 -6.63 -19.35
N GLU A 156 1.81 -6.26 -18.76
CA GLU A 156 2.82 -7.22 -18.34
C GLU A 156 2.53 -7.63 -16.90
N MET A 157 2.00 -8.85 -16.72
CA MET A 157 1.91 -9.47 -15.40
C MET A 157 3.28 -10.02 -15.04
N VAL A 158 4.07 -9.23 -14.32
CA VAL A 158 5.37 -9.69 -13.82
C VAL A 158 5.14 -10.51 -12.55
N TYR A 159 5.30 -11.82 -12.64
CA TYR A 159 5.30 -12.70 -11.47
C TYR A 159 6.63 -12.53 -10.72
N LEU A 160 6.60 -12.66 -9.39
CA LEU A 160 7.77 -12.47 -8.51
C LEU A 160 9.04 -13.21 -9.00
N GLU A 161 8.89 -14.39 -9.59
CA GLU A 161 10.01 -15.17 -10.14
C GLU A 161 10.82 -14.43 -11.23
N GLN A 162 10.18 -13.51 -11.96
CA GLN A 162 10.85 -12.68 -12.97
C GLN A 162 11.61 -11.51 -12.34
N LEU A 163 11.09 -10.92 -11.25
CA LEU A 163 11.75 -9.84 -10.49
C LEU A 163 12.97 -10.34 -9.71
N GLU A 164 12.93 -11.57 -9.19
CA GLU A 164 14.08 -12.18 -8.51
C GLU A 164 15.29 -12.28 -9.45
N LYS A 165 15.08 -12.63 -10.73
CA LYS A 165 16.16 -12.73 -11.72
C LYS A 165 16.84 -11.39 -12.02
N GLU A 166 16.10 -10.29 -11.99
CA GLU A 166 16.67 -8.94 -12.14
C GLU A 166 17.44 -8.51 -10.89
N LEU A 167 16.93 -8.84 -9.70
CA LEU A 167 17.57 -8.52 -8.41
C LEU A 167 18.87 -9.30 -8.18
N PHE A 168 18.92 -10.59 -8.54
CA PHE A 168 20.11 -11.42 -8.36
C PHE A 168 21.21 -11.20 -9.42
N ASN A 169 20.88 -10.58 -10.55
CA ASN A 169 21.87 -10.18 -11.57
C ASN A 169 22.47 -8.79 -11.32
N LEU A 170 22.08 -8.10 -10.24
CA LEU A 170 22.61 -6.81 -9.81
C LEU A 170 23.64 -6.93 -8.67
N CYS A 171 24.07 -8.15 -8.33
CA CYS A 171 25.14 -8.45 -7.36
C CYS A 171 26.42 -8.91 -8.07
#